data_AF-A0A7W1HE22-F1
#
_entry.id   AF-A0A7W1HE22-F1
#
_cell.length_a   1.000
_cell.length_b   1.000
_cell.length_c   1.000
_cell.angle_alpha   90.00
_cell.angle_beta   90.00
_cell.angle_gamma   90.00
#
_symmetry.space_group_name_H-M   'P 1'
#
loop_
_entity.id
_entity.type
_entity.pdbx_description
1 polymer ?
#
loop_
_entity_poly.entity_id
_entity_poly.type
_entity_poly.pdbx_seq_one_letter_code
_entity_poly.pdbx_strand_id
1 'polypeptide(L)'
;MEIEHLLPLAEGGTDAEENLWLACRDCNSFKSSKVYVSDDETKQKIKLFNPRTQNWHEHFRFSKNKTIIIGKTPCGRATVVALRMNNEQAVRARSRWVEAGWYPPKG
;
A
#
# COMPACT_ATOMS: atom_id res chain seq x y z
N MET A 1 6.00 -11.19 5.92
CA MET A 1 4.79 -10.97 5.11
C MET A 1 3.64 -11.70 5.80
N GLU A 2 2.44 -11.18 5.69
CA GLU A 2 1.21 -11.75 6.27
C GLU A 2 0.13 -11.83 5.18
N ILE A 3 -0.77 -12.80 5.31
CA ILE A 3 -1.97 -12.88 4.46
C ILE A 3 -2.97 -11.85 4.97
N GLU A 4 -3.42 -10.97 4.08
CA GLU A 4 -4.37 -9.90 4.35
C GLU A 4 -5.61 -10.08 3.47
N HIS A 5 -6.78 -9.84 4.05
CA HIS A 5 -8.04 -9.75 3.31
C HIS A 5 -8.26 -8.33 2.77
N LEU A 6 -8.53 -8.23 1.48
CA LEU A 6 -8.86 -6.98 0.80
C LEU A 6 -10.18 -6.40 1.34
N LEU A 7 -11.23 -7.22 1.37
CA LEU A 7 -12.44 -7.04 2.16
C LEU A 7 -12.31 -7.89 3.44
N PRO A 8 -12.26 -7.29 4.64
CA PRO A 8 -12.16 -8.04 5.89
C PRO A 8 -13.33 -9.01 6.08
N LEU A 9 -13.08 -10.14 6.74
CA LEU A 9 -14.13 -11.12 7.08
C LEU A 9 -15.28 -10.49 7.89
N ALA A 10 -14.96 -9.59 8.81
CA ALA A 10 -15.95 -8.85 9.61
C ALA A 10 -16.91 -7.98 8.77
N GLU A 11 -16.50 -7.63 7.54
CA GLU A 11 -17.27 -6.84 6.58
C GLU A 11 -17.84 -7.72 5.44
N GLY A 12 -17.92 -9.04 5.65
CA GLY A 12 -18.46 -10.00 4.66
C GLY A 12 -17.45 -10.47 3.62
N GLY A 13 -16.14 -10.28 3.86
CA GLY A 13 -15.08 -10.87 3.04
C GLY A 13 -15.05 -12.40 3.13
N THR A 14 -14.30 -13.03 2.21
CA THR A 14 -14.12 -14.49 2.14
C THR A 14 -12.65 -14.87 2.16
N ASP A 15 -12.34 -16.14 2.42
CA ASP A 15 -10.99 -16.71 2.30
C ASP A 15 -10.63 -17.12 0.85
N ALA A 16 -11.42 -16.69 -0.14
CA ALA A 16 -11.15 -16.94 -1.54
C ALA A 16 -9.90 -16.16 -1.99
N GLU A 17 -9.10 -16.74 -2.89
CA GLU A 17 -7.80 -16.18 -3.28
C GLU A 17 -7.92 -14.74 -3.82
N GLU A 18 -9.01 -14.43 -4.52
CA GLU A 18 -9.29 -13.11 -5.09
C GLU A 18 -9.44 -12.03 -4.01
N ASN A 19 -9.76 -12.42 -2.78
CA ASN A 19 -9.86 -11.53 -1.63
C ASN A 19 -8.59 -11.53 -0.77
N LEU A 20 -7.59 -12.37 -1.07
CA LEU A 20 -6.35 -12.49 -0.31
C LEU A 20 -5.17 -11.81 -1.02
N TRP A 21 -4.31 -11.16 -0.23
CA TRP A 21 -3.05 -10.61 -0.71
C TRP A 21 -1.93 -10.74 0.34
N LEU A 22 -0.68 -10.63 -0.10
CA LEU A 22 0.48 -10.59 0.80
C LEU A 22 0.79 -9.14 1.19
N ALA A 23 0.67 -8.84 2.48
CA ALA A 23 0.98 -7.54 3.04
C ALA A 23 2.19 -7.58 3.99
N CYS A 24 2.80 -6.41 4.20
CA CYS A 24 3.75 -6.25 5.30
C CYS A 24 2.98 -6.19 6.63
N ARG A 25 3.59 -6.63 7.75
CA ARG A 25 2.92 -6.64 9.07
C ARG A 25 2.38 -5.27 9.47
N ASP A 26 3.19 -4.22 9.31
CA ASP A 26 2.77 -2.85 9.62
C ASP A 26 1.60 -2.40 8.73
N CYS A 27 1.70 -2.68 7.42
CA CYS A 27 0.69 -2.35 6.42
C CYS A 27 -0.65 -2.99 6.79
N ASN A 28 -0.62 -4.29 7.08
CA ASN A 28 -1.76 -5.09 7.49
C ASN A 28 -2.38 -4.55 8.79
N SER A 29 -1.55 -4.27 9.79
CA SER A 29 -1.99 -3.70 11.06
C SER A 29 -2.63 -2.31 10.90
N PHE A 30 -2.08 -1.46 10.03
CA PHE A 30 -2.64 -0.12 9.78
C PHE A 30 -3.91 -0.17 8.94
N LYS A 31 -4.02 -1.11 7.98
CA LYS A 31 -5.28 -1.37 7.28
C LYS A 31 -6.35 -1.78 8.27
N SER A 32 -6.08 -2.80 9.09
CA SER A 32 -7.06 -3.41 9.98
C SER A 32 -8.35 -3.72 9.20
N SER A 33 -9.52 -3.27 9.67
CA SER A 33 -10.79 -3.45 8.97
C SER A 33 -11.11 -2.37 7.91
N LYS A 34 -10.19 -1.44 7.63
CA LYS A 34 -10.47 -0.35 6.67
C LYS A 34 -10.58 -0.90 5.25
N VAL A 35 -11.65 -0.49 4.57
CA VAL A 35 -11.89 -0.72 3.14
C VAL A 35 -11.96 0.61 2.39
N TYR A 36 -12.49 1.63 3.06
CA TYR A 36 -12.62 2.98 2.54
C TYR A 36 -11.93 3.98 3.46
N VAL A 37 -11.34 5.00 2.88
CA VAL A 37 -10.67 6.11 3.57
C VAL A 37 -10.92 7.41 2.83
N SER A 38 -10.84 8.54 3.51
CA SER A 38 -10.95 9.84 2.86
C SER A 38 -9.61 10.21 2.22
N ASP A 39 -9.64 10.68 0.96
CA ASP A 39 -8.48 11.33 0.36
C ASP A 39 -8.38 12.78 0.85
N ASP A 40 -7.24 13.16 1.40
CA ASP A 40 -7.09 14.46 2.05
C ASP A 40 -7.16 15.64 1.09
N GLU A 41 -6.82 15.43 -0.18
CA GLU A 41 -6.88 16.49 -1.21
C GLU A 41 -8.32 16.69 -1.70
N THR A 42 -9.03 15.62 -2.06
CA THR A 42 -10.37 15.72 -2.66
C THR A 42 -11.51 15.65 -1.63
N LYS A 43 -11.22 15.23 -0.39
CA LYS A 43 -12.18 14.91 0.68
C LYS A 43 -13.19 13.81 0.31
N GLN A 44 -12.99 13.12 -0.80
CA GLN A 44 -13.85 12.03 -1.22
C GLN A 44 -13.54 10.76 -0.44
N LYS A 45 -14.58 9.96 -0.18
CA LYS A 45 -14.45 8.61 0.38
C LYS A 45 -13.99 7.67 -0.73
N ILE A 46 -12.74 7.23 -0.66
CA ILE A 46 -12.09 6.39 -1.67
C ILE A 46 -11.91 4.97 -1.14
N LYS A 47 -12.12 3.96 -2.00
CA LYS A 47 -11.78 2.58 -1.68
C LYS A 47 -10.25 2.40 -1.71
N LEU A 48 -9.70 1.68 -0.74
CA LEU A 48 -8.27 1.37 -0.72
C LEU A 48 -7.87 0.57 -1.97
N PHE A 49 -6.61 0.75 -2.36
CA PHE A 49 -6.03 0.08 -3.52
C PHE A 49 -6.17 -1.44 -3.43
N ASN A 50 -6.63 -2.04 -4.52
CA ASN A 50 -6.73 -3.48 -4.69
C ASN A 50 -5.61 -3.99 -5.63
N PRO A 51 -4.55 -4.63 -5.09
CA PRO A 51 -3.46 -5.17 -5.89
C PRO A 51 -3.85 -6.32 -6.83
N ARG A 52 -5.00 -6.99 -6.62
CA ARG A 52 -5.48 -8.06 -7.51
C ARG A 52 -6.06 -7.52 -8.82
N THR A 53 -6.60 -6.31 -8.81
CA THR A 53 -7.36 -5.76 -9.95
C THR A 53 -6.82 -4.43 -10.47
N GLN A 54 -5.95 -3.75 -9.73
CA GLN A 54 -5.44 -2.43 -10.10
C GLN A 54 -3.94 -2.47 -10.38
N ASN A 55 -3.51 -1.67 -11.37
CA ASN A 55 -2.12 -1.59 -11.74
C ASN A 55 -1.35 -0.67 -10.77
N TRP A 56 -0.30 -1.21 -10.13
CA TRP A 56 0.53 -0.43 -9.20
C TRP A 56 1.11 0.83 -9.86
N HIS A 57 1.59 0.73 -11.10
CA HIS A 57 2.19 1.85 -11.82
C HIS A 57 1.18 2.87 -12.31
N GLU A 58 -0.13 2.66 -12.22
CA GLU A 58 -1.13 3.71 -12.45
C GLU A 58 -1.35 4.55 -11.20
N HIS A 59 -1.36 3.91 -10.03
CA HIS A 59 -1.70 4.55 -8.76
C HIS A 59 -0.50 5.11 -8.01
N PHE A 60 0.69 4.55 -8.22
CA PHE A 60 1.88 4.86 -7.44
C PHE A 60 3.11 5.11 -8.30
N ARG A 61 4.08 5.79 -7.70
CA ARG A 61 5.47 5.84 -8.16
C ARG A 61 6.38 5.97 -6.96
N PHE A 62 7.65 5.65 -7.14
CA PHE A 62 8.68 6.01 -6.17
C PHE A 62 9.18 7.44 -6.40
N SER A 63 9.64 8.10 -5.33
CA SER A 63 10.44 9.31 -5.41
C SER A 63 11.73 9.09 -6.22
N LYS A 64 12.41 10.19 -6.59
CA LYS A 64 13.66 10.13 -7.38
C LYS A 64 14.72 9.25 -6.71
N ASN A 65 14.88 9.37 -5.39
CA ASN A 65 15.81 8.57 -4.57
C ASN A 65 15.24 7.19 -4.15
N LYS A 66 14.05 6.80 -4.63
CA LYS A 66 13.44 5.49 -4.42
C LYS A 66 13.06 5.10 -2.98
N THR A 67 13.09 6.04 -2.04
CA THR A 67 12.79 5.78 -0.62
C THR A 67 11.35 6.10 -0.21
N ILE A 68 10.64 6.91 -0.99
CA ILE A 68 9.27 7.33 -0.71
C ILE A 68 8.33 6.82 -1.80
N ILE A 69 7.17 6.30 -1.41
CA ILE A 69 6.07 5.94 -2.31
C ILE A 69 5.13 7.13 -2.41
N ILE A 70 4.86 7.58 -3.63
CA ILE A 70 4.02 8.73 -3.94
C ILE A 70 2.76 8.22 -4.64
N GLY A 71 1.59 8.51 -4.06
CA GLY A 71 0.31 8.30 -4.70
C GLY A 71 0.07 9.31 -5.82
N LYS A 72 -0.32 8.84 -7.01
CA LYS A 72 -0.58 9.67 -8.20
C LYS A 72 -2.06 9.96 -8.43
N THR A 73 -2.92 9.17 -7.80
CA THR A 73 -4.38 9.25 -7.89
C THR A 73 -4.98 9.39 -6.48
N PRO A 74 -6.25 9.80 -6.33
CA PRO A 74 -6.92 9.84 -5.01
C PRO A 74 -6.80 8.50 -4.26
N CYS A 75 -7.02 7.38 -4.96
CA CYS A 75 -6.84 6.04 -4.40
C CYS A 75 -5.40 5.79 -3.94
N GLY A 76 -4.40 6.16 -4.74
CA GLY A 76 -3.00 5.99 -4.38
C GLY A 76 -2.59 6.83 -3.17
N ARG A 77 -2.97 8.11 -3.12
CA ARG A 77 -2.66 9.00 -1.99
C ARG A 77 -3.31 8.51 -0.70
N ALA A 78 -4.61 8.23 -0.75
CA ALA A 78 -5.34 7.76 0.41
C ALA A 78 -4.80 6.42 0.93
N THR A 79 -4.39 5.52 0.02
CA THR A 79 -3.75 4.25 0.40
C THR A 79 -2.40 4.45 1.08
N VAL A 80 -1.52 5.31 0.54
CA VAL A 80 -0.20 5.59 1.13
C VAL A 80 -0.33 6.10 2.57
N VAL A 81 -1.30 7.00 2.81
CA VAL A 81 -1.58 7.56 4.13
C VAL A 81 -2.19 6.50 5.05
N ALA A 82 -3.24 5.82 4.60
CA ALA A 82 -3.99 4.85 5.41
C ALA A 82 -3.13 3.67 5.89
N LEU A 83 -2.27 3.15 5.01
CA LEU A 83 -1.38 2.02 5.30
C LEU A 83 -0.01 2.47 5.87
N ARG A 84 0.21 3.79 5.99
CA ARG A 84 1.47 4.41 6.42
C ARG A 84 2.69 3.82 5.70
N MET A 85 2.60 3.70 4.37
CA MET A 85 3.63 3.05 3.52
C MET A 85 5.00 3.75 3.57
N ASN A 86 5.01 5.00 4.04
CA ASN A 86 6.19 5.84 4.26
C ASN A 86 6.48 6.07 5.74
N ASN A 87 6.12 5.14 6.64
CA ASN A 87 6.59 5.21 8.01
C ASN A 87 8.14 5.21 8.07
N GLU A 88 8.70 5.75 9.15
CA GLU A 88 10.15 5.97 9.28
C GLU A 88 10.97 4.70 9.04
N GLN A 89 10.51 3.56 9.57
CA GLN A 89 11.18 2.28 9.44
C GLN A 89 11.22 1.79 8.00
N ALA A 90 10.10 1.90 7.28
CA ALA A 90 10.00 1.52 5.87
C ALA A 90 10.88 2.40 4.99
N VAL A 91 10.91 3.71 5.24
CA VAL A 91 11.78 4.65 4.50
C VAL A 91 13.25 4.35 4.77
N ARG A 92 13.63 4.10 6.03
CA ARG A 92 15.00 3.76 6.42
C ARG A 92 15.46 2.44 5.80
N ALA A 93 14.60 1.42 5.79
CA ALA A 93 14.87 0.15 5.13
C ALA A 93 15.12 0.34 3.62
N ARG A 94 14.24 1.08 2.94
CA ARG A 94 14.42 1.38 1.50
C ARG A 94 15.69 2.17 1.22
N SER A 95 16.08 3.13 2.08
CA SER A 95 17.36 3.85 1.94
C SER A 95 18.55 2.89 1.92
N ARG A 96 18.59 1.96 2.90
CA ARG A 96 19.66 0.95 2.98
C ARG A 96 19.67 0.02 1.76
N TRP A 97 18.51 -0.36 1.24
CA TRP A 97 18.43 -1.19 0.03
C TRP A 97 18.93 -0.46 -1.21
N VAL A 98 18.67 0.85 -1.32
CA VAL A 98 19.20 1.69 -2.41
C VAL A 98 20.71 1.84 -2.28
N GLU A 99 21.22 2.14 -1.09
CA GLU A 99 22.66 2.25 -0.80
C GLU A 99 23.41 0.94 -1.08
N ALA A 100 22.81 -0.21 -0.75
CA ALA A 100 23.36 -1.53 -1.02
C ALA A 100 23.19 -1.98 -2.50
N GLY A 101 22.48 -1.20 -3.34
CA GLY A 101 22.21 -1.55 -4.72
C GLY A 101 21.21 -2.70 -4.91
N TRP A 102 20.46 -3.09 -3.88
CA TRP A 102 19.42 -4.12 -3.95
C TRP A 102 18.13 -3.60 -4.57
N TYR A 103 17.90 -2.28 -4.55
CA TYR A 103 16.72 -1.66 -5.12
C TYR A 103 17.05 -0.44 -6.01
N PRO A 104 16.45 -0.32 -7.21
CA PRO A 104 15.58 -1.33 -7.84
C PRO A 104 16.38 -2.60 -8.19
N PRO A 105 15.76 -3.79 -8.09
CA PRO A 105 16.42 -5.02 -8.50
C PRO A 105 16.82 -4.90 -9.97
N LYS A 106 18.03 -5.35 -10.29
CA LYS A 106 18.44 -5.55 -11.67
C LYS A 106 17.70 -6.79 -12.15
N GLY A 107 16.90 -6.62 -13.21
CA GLY A 107 16.12 -7.71 -13.82
C GLY A 107 16.99 -8.85 -14.30
#